data_AF-A0A6V7S2Y0-F1
#
_entry.id   AF-A0A6V7S2Y0-F1
#
_cell.length_a   1.000
_cell.length_b   1.000
_cell.length_c   1.000
_cell.angle_alpha   90.00
_cell.angle_beta   90.00
_cell.angle_gamma   90.00
#
_symmetry.space_group_name_H-M   'P 1'
#
loop_
_entity.id
_entity.type
_entity.pdbx_description
1 polymer ?
#
loop_
_entity_poly.entity_id
_entity_poly.type
_entity_poly.pdbx_seq_one_letter_code
_entity_poly.pdbx_strand_id
1 'polypeptide(L)'
;MEEIELNNDELRNTTCKLDGDPKLGWLCNKNGLLLKTYGWLVKNAIGIILLIHGLKSHTRLTFMRINLKMPDNNEGLIVDTNNYYIYKDSWIEKFNQNGYSVYALDFQGHGESQSLGNLRGDFNYYDDLVDDVIQYMNQIQDEISNDNQINDESYDIVPTKKKRLPMYIIGHSMGGSIAIRILQLLRKEKENNINSGDANNYKKCKAILDNSTNINEIDNDMYYMNNSTDYGADNSCASTSATINTIVNGKDEGCYNYLDKLNIKGCVTLAGMMRFKTPLVSGNKTIKYLYLPVAKLMSRVAPRLLFSAETHYKRSKYVANICKYDKFRNNSGVKFKCISELMKATITLHCDINYMPQNIPILFVHSKDDDVCCYKGTASFHNKAKVKKKELHTVDDMGHAITSESGNEDILKKIIDWISDVRSNDENENEM
;
A
#
# COMPACT_ATOMS: atom_id res chain seq x y z
N MET A 1 61.64 18.70 -20.60
CA MET A 1 61.48 17.45 -19.84
C MET A 1 60.03 17.37 -19.47
N GLU A 2 59.38 16.32 -19.94
CA GLU A 2 57.97 16.03 -19.73
C GLU A 2 57.72 15.73 -18.25
N GLU A 3 56.78 16.44 -17.62
CA GLU A 3 56.05 15.89 -16.48
C GLU A 3 54.65 15.55 -16.96
N ILE A 4 54.43 14.25 -17.12
CA ILE A 4 53.15 13.62 -17.38
C ILE A 4 52.39 13.63 -16.06
N GLU A 5 51.47 14.56 -15.87
CA GLU A 5 50.42 14.41 -14.86
C GLU A 5 49.42 13.37 -15.36
N LEU A 6 49.56 12.15 -14.86
CA LEU A 6 48.61 11.07 -15.00
C LEU A 6 47.29 11.47 -14.32
N ASN A 7 46.31 11.85 -15.14
CA ASN A 7 44.89 11.86 -14.79
C ASN A 7 44.48 10.47 -14.28
N ASN A 8 44.38 10.33 -12.96
CA ASN A 8 43.81 9.17 -12.30
C ASN A 8 42.42 9.52 -11.73
N ASP A 9 41.52 9.99 -12.60
CA ASP A 9 40.12 10.25 -12.27
C ASP A 9 39.18 9.04 -12.52
N GLU A 10 39.72 7.85 -12.79
CA GLU A 10 38.94 6.63 -13.09
C GLU A 10 38.74 5.66 -11.92
N LEU A 11 39.14 6.00 -10.69
CA LEU A 11 38.99 5.12 -9.52
C LEU A 11 38.28 5.78 -8.33
N ARG A 12 37.18 6.49 -8.60
CA ARG A 12 36.13 6.62 -7.56
C ARG A 12 35.31 5.34 -7.57
N ASN A 13 35.68 4.42 -6.67
CA ASN A 13 34.88 3.28 -6.24
C ASN A 13 33.39 3.65 -6.14
N THR A 14 32.61 3.37 -7.18
CA THR A 14 31.16 3.24 -7.07
C THR A 14 30.91 1.98 -6.25
N THR A 15 30.81 2.13 -4.93
CA THR A 15 30.24 1.09 -4.07
C THR A 15 28.84 0.77 -4.58
N CYS A 16 28.74 -0.27 -5.41
CA CYS A 16 27.48 -0.78 -5.93
C CYS A 16 26.65 -1.25 -4.73
N LYS A 17 25.50 -0.61 -4.50
CA LYS A 17 24.61 -1.01 -3.42
C LYS A 17 23.97 -2.34 -3.80
N LEU A 18 23.94 -3.29 -2.86
CA LEU A 18 23.36 -4.60 -3.14
C LEU A 18 21.83 -4.57 -3.34
N ASP A 19 21.18 -3.42 -3.12
CA ASP A 19 19.75 -3.23 -3.29
C ASP A 19 19.30 -2.98 -4.74
N GLY A 20 20.22 -3.10 -5.70
CA GLY A 20 19.92 -3.03 -7.14
C GLY A 20 19.71 -1.61 -7.64
N ASP A 21 20.27 -0.63 -6.93
CA ASP A 21 20.28 0.80 -7.28
C ASP A 21 18.91 1.36 -7.73
N PRO A 22 17.85 1.25 -6.89
CA PRO A 22 16.53 1.75 -7.25
C PRO A 22 16.51 3.27 -7.46
N LYS A 23 15.60 3.76 -8.30
CA LYS A 23 15.17 5.16 -8.30
C LYS A 23 14.52 5.45 -6.96
N LEU A 24 15.19 6.23 -6.13
CA LEU A 24 14.69 6.68 -4.83
C LEU A 24 13.94 8.00 -4.98
N GLY A 25 12.81 8.11 -4.31
CA GLY A 25 12.02 9.34 -4.28
C GLY A 25 11.33 9.57 -2.95
N TRP A 26 10.56 10.66 -2.90
CA TRP A 26 9.72 11.02 -1.77
C TRP A 26 8.36 11.48 -2.26
N LEU A 27 7.31 11.06 -1.57
CA LEU A 27 5.95 11.53 -1.72
C LEU A 27 5.58 12.36 -0.49
N CYS A 28 5.18 13.62 -0.67
CA CYS A 28 4.58 14.40 0.41
C CYS A 28 3.08 14.12 0.46
N ASN A 29 2.61 13.53 1.56
CA ASN A 29 1.19 13.18 1.68
C ASN A 29 0.33 14.34 2.21
N LYS A 30 -1.00 14.13 2.27
CA LYS A 30 -1.97 15.13 2.74
C LYS A 30 -1.73 15.63 4.17
N ASN A 31 -1.01 14.85 4.99
CA ASN A 31 -0.64 15.20 6.36
C ASN A 31 0.73 15.88 6.45
N GLY A 32 1.38 16.19 5.31
CA GLY A 32 2.71 16.79 5.25
C GLY A 32 3.87 15.84 5.57
N LEU A 33 3.62 14.52 5.61
CA LEU A 33 4.67 13.53 5.84
C LEU A 33 5.38 13.18 4.53
N LEU A 34 6.71 13.09 4.59
CA LEU A 34 7.54 12.56 3.51
C LEU A 34 7.59 11.03 3.60
N LEU A 35 7.01 10.39 2.58
CA LEU A 35 6.98 8.95 2.42
C LEU A 35 8.02 8.52 1.39
N LYS A 36 8.85 7.55 1.76
CA LYS A 36 9.90 7.02 0.89
C LYS A 36 9.27 6.21 -0.24
N THR A 37 9.69 6.48 -1.47
CA THR A 37 9.27 5.75 -2.66
C THR A 37 10.47 5.09 -3.36
N TYR A 38 10.20 3.98 -4.03
CA TYR A 38 11.19 3.15 -4.71
C TYR A 38 10.70 2.76 -6.10
N GLY A 39 11.59 2.80 -7.09
CA GLY A 39 11.37 2.28 -8.44
C GLY A 39 12.55 1.46 -8.95
N TRP A 40 12.37 0.16 -9.15
CA TRP A 40 13.31 -0.71 -9.86
C TRP A 40 12.85 -0.85 -11.30
N LEU A 41 13.46 -0.05 -12.17
CA LEU A 41 12.98 0.20 -13.53
C LEU A 41 13.69 -0.69 -14.54
N VAL A 42 12.92 -1.20 -15.51
CA VAL A 42 13.47 -1.91 -16.67
C VAL A 42 13.23 -1.10 -17.94
N LYS A 43 14.11 -1.29 -18.93
CA LYS A 43 13.92 -0.69 -20.26
C LYS A 43 12.73 -1.36 -20.95
N ASN A 44 11.90 -0.56 -21.62
CA ASN A 44 10.72 -1.02 -22.37
C ASN A 44 9.78 -1.90 -21.53
N ALA A 45 9.47 -1.45 -20.32
CA ALA A 45 8.61 -2.19 -19.40
C ALA A 45 7.26 -2.53 -20.04
N ILE A 46 6.86 -3.81 -19.93
CA ILE A 46 5.59 -4.30 -20.46
C ILE A 46 4.42 -4.04 -19.50
N GLY A 47 4.72 -3.64 -18.27
CA GLY A 47 3.76 -3.35 -17.22
C GLY A 47 4.42 -2.86 -15.94
N ILE A 48 3.58 -2.49 -14.99
CA ILE A 48 3.96 -1.98 -13.67
C ILE A 48 3.54 -3.00 -12.62
N ILE A 49 4.45 -3.32 -11.70
CA ILE A 49 4.14 -4.06 -10.47
C ILE A 49 4.20 -3.07 -9.31
N LEU A 50 3.07 -2.87 -8.62
CA LEU A 50 3.01 -2.07 -7.40
C LEU A 50 3.02 -3.00 -6.18
N LEU A 51 4.10 -2.97 -5.41
CA LEU A 51 4.25 -3.77 -4.19
C LEU A 51 3.83 -2.96 -2.95
N ILE A 52 2.99 -3.56 -2.11
CA ILE A 52 2.44 -2.94 -0.89
C ILE A 52 2.78 -3.82 0.32
N HIS A 53 3.58 -3.30 1.25
CA HIS A 53 4.08 -4.06 2.39
C HIS A 53 3.06 -4.20 3.54
N GLY A 54 3.36 -5.05 4.53
CA GLY A 54 2.53 -5.26 5.71
C GLY A 54 2.83 -4.32 6.90
N LEU A 55 1.98 -4.39 7.92
CA LEU A 55 2.16 -3.68 9.20
C LEU A 55 3.48 -4.09 9.88
N LYS A 56 4.19 -3.13 10.49
CA LYS A 56 5.51 -3.35 11.14
C LYS A 56 6.57 -3.98 10.23
N SER A 57 6.40 -3.87 8.91
CA SER A 57 7.40 -4.19 7.89
C SER A 57 7.69 -2.95 7.05
N HIS A 58 8.41 -3.11 5.95
CA HIS A 58 8.57 -2.10 4.91
C HIS A 58 8.88 -2.78 3.57
N THR A 59 9.00 -1.99 2.49
CA THR A 59 9.16 -2.50 1.11
C THR A 59 10.31 -3.49 1.00
N ARG A 60 11.53 -3.04 1.33
CA ARG A 60 12.73 -3.86 1.17
C ARG A 60 12.75 -5.09 2.08
N LEU A 61 12.24 -4.98 3.32
CA LEU A 61 12.15 -6.15 4.20
C LEU A 61 11.15 -7.20 3.69
N THR A 62 10.07 -6.77 3.05
CA THR A 62 9.00 -7.68 2.61
C THR A 62 9.34 -8.40 1.32
N PHE A 63 10.02 -7.73 0.38
CA PHE A 63 10.16 -8.20 -1.01
C PHE A 63 11.61 -8.38 -1.48
N MET A 64 12.61 -8.06 -0.65
CA MET A 64 14.03 -8.30 -0.96
C MET A 64 14.62 -9.44 -0.15
N ARG A 65 15.72 -10.00 -0.64
CA ARG A 65 16.52 -10.91 0.16
C ARG A 65 17.26 -10.12 1.24
N ILE A 66 17.46 -10.74 2.39
CA ILE A 66 18.18 -10.11 3.51
C ILE A 66 19.57 -10.70 3.57
N ASN A 67 20.57 -9.83 3.75
CA ASN A 67 21.98 -10.20 3.89
C ASN A 67 22.29 -10.77 5.29
N LEU A 68 21.65 -11.89 5.60
CA LEU A 68 21.69 -12.55 6.89
C LEU A 68 22.28 -13.96 6.73
N LYS A 69 23.39 -14.23 7.43
CA LYS A 69 23.97 -15.57 7.52
C LYS A 69 23.41 -16.28 8.75
N MET A 70 23.03 -17.54 8.59
CA MET A 70 22.62 -18.42 9.68
C MET A 70 23.75 -19.42 9.95
N PRO A 71 24.72 -19.12 10.83
CA PRO A 71 25.65 -20.13 11.33
C PRO A 71 24.90 -21.24 12.08
N ASP A 72 25.55 -22.40 12.21
CA ASP A 72 24.97 -23.63 12.79
C ASP A 72 24.37 -23.45 14.21
N ASN A 73 24.78 -22.39 14.91
CA ASN A 73 24.30 -22.01 16.24
C ASN A 73 22.90 -21.35 16.25
N ASN A 74 22.18 -21.31 15.12
CA ASN A 74 20.80 -20.78 14.99
C ASN A 74 20.61 -19.28 15.30
N GLU A 75 21.67 -18.51 15.54
CA GLU A 75 21.61 -17.05 15.65
C GLU A 75 22.05 -16.39 14.35
N GLY A 76 21.17 -15.58 13.76
CA GLY A 76 21.46 -14.88 12.51
C GLY A 76 22.51 -13.77 12.71
N LEU A 77 23.50 -13.72 11.82
CA LEU A 77 24.50 -12.67 11.77
C LEU A 77 24.29 -11.81 10.52
N ILE A 78 24.08 -10.50 10.70
CA ILE A 78 24.07 -9.55 9.59
C ILE A 78 25.51 -9.49 9.05
N VAL A 79 25.68 -9.77 7.76
CA VAL A 79 27.00 -9.81 7.13
C VAL A 79 27.55 -8.42 6.86
N ASP A 80 26.68 -7.51 6.46
CA ASP A 80 27.02 -6.12 6.13
C ASP A 80 25.85 -5.20 6.51
N THR A 81 26.09 -4.31 7.48
CA THR A 81 25.09 -3.36 7.97
C THR A 81 24.76 -2.25 6.97
N ASN A 82 25.62 -2.01 5.98
CA ASN A 82 25.41 -1.03 4.91
C ASN A 82 24.67 -1.64 3.71
N ASN A 83 24.76 -2.96 3.52
CA ASN A 83 24.13 -3.71 2.44
C ASN A 83 23.16 -4.77 2.97
N TYR A 84 22.17 -4.32 3.75
CA TYR A 84 21.22 -5.19 4.44
C TYR A 84 20.25 -5.90 3.48
N TYR A 85 19.86 -5.24 2.39
CA TYR A 85 18.89 -5.73 1.42
C TYR A 85 19.59 -6.09 0.11
N ILE A 86 19.26 -7.25 -0.44
CA ILE A 86 19.87 -7.83 -1.63
C ILE A 86 18.80 -7.95 -2.72
N TYR A 87 19.07 -7.32 -3.86
CA TYR A 87 18.25 -7.38 -5.06
C TYR A 87 18.33 -8.73 -5.75
N LYS A 88 19.53 -9.31 -5.85
CA LYS A 88 19.74 -10.62 -6.47
C LYS A 88 18.90 -11.70 -5.81
N ASP A 89 18.22 -12.51 -6.62
CA ASP A 89 17.27 -13.56 -6.27
C ASP A 89 16.07 -13.08 -5.43
N SER A 90 15.73 -11.78 -5.48
CA SER A 90 14.56 -11.22 -4.81
C SER A 90 13.30 -11.26 -5.67
N TRP A 91 12.14 -11.02 -5.04
CA TRP A 91 10.88 -10.86 -5.78
C TRP A 91 10.96 -9.74 -6.81
N ILE A 92 11.60 -8.63 -6.44
CA ILE A 92 11.77 -7.45 -7.28
C ILE A 92 12.59 -7.80 -8.52
N GLU A 93 13.73 -8.47 -8.36
CA GLU A 93 14.55 -8.89 -9.50
C GLU A 93 13.77 -9.83 -10.43
N LYS A 94 13.03 -10.80 -9.89
CA LYS A 94 12.25 -11.72 -10.73
C LYS A 94 11.17 -11.01 -11.53
N PHE A 95 10.50 -10.01 -10.98
CA PHE A 95 9.58 -9.19 -11.78
C PHE A 95 10.30 -8.40 -12.87
N ASN A 96 11.46 -7.81 -12.56
CA ASN A 96 12.27 -7.11 -13.55
C ASN A 96 12.77 -8.04 -14.68
N GLN A 97 13.23 -9.26 -14.34
CA GLN A 97 13.62 -10.29 -15.32
C GLN A 97 12.46 -10.69 -16.25
N ASN A 98 11.21 -10.52 -15.79
CA ASN A 98 10.01 -10.75 -16.59
C ASN A 98 9.48 -9.47 -17.26
N GLY A 99 10.29 -8.41 -17.35
CA GLY A 99 9.98 -7.20 -18.12
C GLY A 99 9.05 -6.19 -17.42
N TYR A 100 8.82 -6.33 -16.12
CA TYR A 100 8.02 -5.37 -15.35
C TYR A 100 8.90 -4.36 -14.62
N SER A 101 8.50 -3.09 -14.62
CA SER A 101 9.04 -2.11 -13.68
C SER A 101 8.32 -2.22 -12.34
N VAL A 102 9.08 -2.27 -11.25
CA VAL A 102 8.54 -2.47 -9.90
C VAL A 102 8.56 -1.15 -9.14
N TYR A 103 7.43 -0.78 -8.56
CA TYR A 103 7.27 0.42 -7.73
C TYR A 103 6.74 0.04 -6.36
N ALA A 104 7.14 0.80 -5.34
CA ALA A 104 6.69 0.61 -3.97
C ALA A 104 6.88 1.87 -3.13
N LEU A 105 6.19 1.95 -2.00
CA LEU A 105 6.38 3.00 -1.01
C LEU A 105 6.42 2.40 0.39
N ASP A 106 7.13 3.06 1.29
CA ASP A 106 7.05 2.76 2.72
C ASP A 106 5.92 3.58 3.36
N PHE A 107 5.06 2.92 4.14
CA PHE A 107 3.95 3.58 4.82
C PHE A 107 4.39 4.59 5.86
N GLN A 108 3.46 5.48 6.24
CA GLN A 108 3.60 6.37 7.39
C GLN A 108 4.17 5.62 8.59
N GLY A 109 5.29 6.09 9.13
CA GLY A 109 5.99 5.50 10.27
C GLY A 109 6.66 4.15 10.06
N HIS A 110 6.74 3.66 8.82
CA HIS A 110 7.40 2.42 8.45
C HIS A 110 8.66 2.69 7.61
N GLY A 111 9.60 1.74 7.59
CA GLY A 111 10.78 1.78 6.73
C GLY A 111 11.59 3.07 6.82
N GLU A 112 11.75 3.79 5.71
CA GLU A 112 12.40 5.11 5.67
C GLU A 112 11.41 6.29 5.73
N SER A 113 10.10 6.05 5.69
CA SER A 113 9.08 7.11 5.70
C SER A 113 8.95 7.78 7.05
N GLN A 114 8.57 9.05 7.07
CA GLN A 114 8.31 9.80 8.30
C GLN A 114 7.10 9.24 9.07
N SER A 115 7.13 9.34 10.39
CA SER A 115 6.03 9.00 11.29
C SER A 115 5.32 10.24 11.81
N LEU A 116 4.02 10.13 12.03
CA LEU A 116 3.27 11.11 12.82
C LEU A 116 3.58 10.89 14.31
N GLY A 117 4.65 11.53 14.78
CA GLY A 117 5.23 11.35 16.11
C GLY A 117 6.40 10.38 16.15
N ASN A 118 6.84 9.98 17.35
CA ASN A 118 8.11 9.25 17.54
C ASN A 118 7.97 7.72 17.45
N LEU A 119 6.75 7.18 17.39
CA LEU A 119 6.53 5.73 17.37
C LEU A 119 6.62 5.19 15.93
N ARG A 120 7.58 4.30 15.69
CA ARG A 120 7.73 3.54 14.43
C ARG A 120 6.79 2.34 14.40
N GLY A 121 6.35 1.96 13.20
CA GLY A 121 5.44 0.83 12.98
C GLY A 121 3.99 1.09 13.41
N ASP A 122 3.60 2.35 13.52
CA ASP A 122 2.28 2.80 14.01
C ASP A 122 1.72 3.88 13.06
N PHE A 123 0.39 3.97 12.98
CA PHE A 123 -0.31 4.96 12.18
C PHE A 123 -1.63 5.37 12.86
N ASN A 124 -2.17 6.52 12.45
CA ASN A 124 -3.35 7.10 13.09
C ASN A 124 -4.67 6.75 12.41
N TYR A 125 -4.71 6.69 11.09
CA TYR A 125 -5.93 6.39 10.31
C TYR A 125 -5.57 5.43 9.17
N TYR A 126 -6.36 4.38 9.02
CA TYR A 126 -6.07 3.36 8.00
C TYR A 126 -6.27 3.90 6.57
N ASP A 127 -7.34 4.68 6.36
CA ASP A 127 -7.64 5.21 5.02
C ASP A 127 -6.59 6.24 4.57
N ASP A 128 -5.84 6.89 5.47
CA ASP A 128 -4.70 7.73 5.08
C ASP A 128 -3.62 6.89 4.35
N LEU A 129 -3.37 5.65 4.77
CA LEU A 129 -2.43 4.75 4.09
C LEU A 129 -2.94 4.36 2.69
N VAL A 130 -4.26 4.24 2.54
CA VAL A 130 -4.90 3.92 1.26
C VAL A 130 -4.76 5.11 0.30
N ASP A 131 -5.04 6.32 0.81
CA ASP A 131 -4.89 7.57 0.06
C ASP A 131 -3.44 7.79 -0.38
N ASP A 132 -2.46 7.53 0.50
CA ASP A 132 -1.03 7.63 0.19
C ASP A 132 -0.65 6.73 -1.01
N VAL A 133 -1.17 5.50 -1.06
CA VAL A 133 -0.92 4.56 -2.17
C VAL A 133 -1.61 5.04 -3.45
N ILE A 134 -2.86 5.49 -3.39
CA ILE A 134 -3.57 6.00 -4.56
C ILE A 134 -2.88 7.26 -5.12
N GLN A 135 -2.40 8.15 -4.25
CA GLN A 135 -1.61 9.31 -4.64
C GLN A 135 -0.35 8.88 -5.38
N TYR A 136 0.39 7.89 -4.84
CA TYR A 136 1.59 7.39 -5.51
C TYR A 136 1.29 6.69 -6.85
N MET A 137 0.21 5.92 -6.93
CA MET A 137 -0.23 5.30 -8.19
C MET A 137 -0.48 6.32 -9.29
N ASN A 138 -1.09 7.46 -8.97
CA ASN A 138 -1.27 8.56 -9.91
C ASN A 138 0.08 9.16 -10.32
N GLN A 139 0.96 9.44 -9.36
CA GLN A 139 2.29 9.97 -9.64
C GLN A 139 3.10 9.05 -10.58
N ILE A 140 3.07 7.74 -10.37
CA ILE A 140 3.73 6.77 -11.26
C ILE A 140 3.20 6.89 -12.70
N GLN A 141 1.89 6.94 -12.87
CA GLN A 141 1.28 7.04 -14.20
C GLN A 141 1.58 8.38 -14.87
N ASP A 142 1.65 9.47 -14.10
CA ASP A 142 2.00 10.79 -14.61
C ASP A 142 3.48 10.88 -15.00
N GLU A 143 4.39 10.32 -14.20
CA GLU A 143 5.83 10.21 -14.52
C GLU A 143 6.04 9.42 -15.83
N ILE A 144 5.40 8.26 -15.96
CA ILE A 144 5.52 7.43 -17.18
C ILE A 144 4.92 8.16 -18.40
N SER A 145 3.86 8.95 -18.21
CA SER A 145 3.26 9.72 -19.30
C SER A 145 4.20 10.85 -19.78
N ASN A 146 4.94 11.49 -18.87
CA ASN A 146 5.83 12.60 -19.16
C ASN A 146 7.15 12.15 -19.80
N ASP A 147 7.77 11.06 -19.31
CA ASP A 147 9.02 10.51 -19.89
C ASP A 147 8.85 10.13 -21.37
N ASN A 148 7.63 9.79 -21.78
CA ASN A 148 7.32 9.47 -23.17
C ASN A 148 7.20 10.72 -24.08
N GLN A 149 7.02 11.93 -23.54
CA GLN A 149 6.92 13.16 -24.35
C GLN A 149 8.28 13.74 -24.73
N ILE A 150 9.31 13.52 -23.89
CA ILE A 150 10.66 14.11 -24.11
C ILE A 150 11.42 13.39 -25.26
N ASN A 151 11.02 12.17 -25.61
CA ASN A 151 11.67 11.39 -26.68
C ASN A 151 11.11 11.65 -28.09
N ASP A 152 10.02 12.42 -28.24
CA ASP A 152 9.48 12.83 -29.54
C ASP A 152 9.98 14.25 -29.88
N GLU A 153 11.28 14.38 -30.14
CA GLU A 153 11.75 15.46 -30.99
C GLU A 153 11.34 15.14 -32.44
N SER A 154 10.29 15.84 -32.89
CA SER A 154 10.07 16.32 -34.26
C SER A 154 8.76 15.91 -34.98
N TYR A 155 8.12 16.97 -35.48
CA TYR A 155 7.12 17.11 -36.55
C TYR A 155 5.72 16.47 -36.41
N ASP A 156 4.73 17.38 -36.32
CA ASP A 156 3.32 17.28 -36.69
C ASP A 156 2.79 15.88 -37.07
N ILE A 157 2.46 15.09 -36.04
CA ILE A 157 1.50 13.99 -36.15
C ILE A 157 0.58 14.10 -34.93
N VAL A 158 -0.74 14.04 -35.18
CA VAL A 158 -1.82 14.00 -34.19
C VAL A 158 -1.36 13.20 -32.95
N PRO A 159 -1.47 13.72 -31.71
CA PRO A 159 -0.96 13.03 -30.54
C PRO A 159 -1.71 11.71 -30.36
N THR A 160 -1.14 10.62 -30.86
CA THR A 160 -1.60 9.26 -30.56
C THR A 160 -1.30 9.05 -29.10
N LYS A 161 -2.34 9.23 -28.26
CA LYS A 161 -2.28 9.05 -26.81
C LYS A 161 -1.73 7.66 -26.51
N LYS A 162 -0.42 7.57 -26.23
CA LYS A 162 0.27 6.30 -26.01
C LYS A 162 -0.39 5.58 -24.83
N LYS A 163 -0.77 4.32 -25.02
CA LYS A 163 -1.53 3.52 -24.06
C LYS A 163 -0.75 3.44 -22.75
N ARG A 164 -1.38 3.80 -21.62
CA ARG A 164 -0.77 3.66 -20.28
C ARG A 164 -0.35 2.22 -20.03
N LEU A 165 0.75 2.01 -19.32
CA LEU A 165 1.20 0.67 -18.97
C LEU A 165 0.20 0.00 -18.01
N PRO A 166 -0.08 -1.31 -18.19
CA PRO A 166 -0.94 -2.05 -17.28
C PRO A 166 -0.29 -2.15 -15.89
N MET A 167 -1.07 -1.92 -14.84
CA MET A 167 -0.63 -1.97 -13.45
C MET A 167 -1.21 -3.18 -12.73
N TYR A 168 -0.36 -3.92 -12.02
CA TYR A 168 -0.75 -5.04 -11.18
C TYR A 168 -0.37 -4.72 -9.74
N ILE A 169 -1.34 -4.82 -8.83
CA ILE A 169 -1.17 -4.47 -7.42
C ILE A 169 -0.93 -5.75 -6.64
N ILE A 170 0.13 -5.81 -5.83
CA ILE A 170 0.46 -6.96 -5.00
C ILE A 170 0.67 -6.48 -3.57
N GLY A 171 -0.18 -6.95 -2.65
CA GLY A 171 -0.14 -6.53 -1.26
C GLY A 171 0.05 -7.69 -0.28
N HIS A 172 0.96 -7.55 0.68
CA HIS A 172 1.15 -8.51 1.78
C HIS A 172 0.48 -8.06 3.07
N SER A 173 -0.25 -8.96 3.74
CA SER A 173 -0.88 -8.71 5.05
C SER A 173 -1.80 -7.47 5.02
N MET A 174 -1.53 -6.44 5.83
CA MET A 174 -2.19 -5.13 5.76
C MET A 174 -2.13 -4.51 4.36
N GLY A 175 -1.03 -4.66 3.64
CA GLY A 175 -0.91 -4.22 2.24
C GLY A 175 -1.87 -4.94 1.31
N GLY A 176 -2.18 -6.22 1.58
CA GLY A 176 -3.18 -6.98 0.84
C GLY A 176 -4.61 -6.48 1.07
N SER A 177 -4.95 -6.07 2.30
CA SER A 177 -6.23 -5.43 2.56
C SER A 177 -6.31 -4.01 1.97
N ILE A 178 -5.19 -3.27 1.92
CA ILE A 178 -5.10 -1.96 1.26
C ILE A 178 -5.33 -2.13 -0.25
N ALA A 179 -4.70 -3.10 -0.90
CA ALA A 179 -4.90 -3.39 -2.32
C ALA A 179 -6.38 -3.62 -2.67
N ILE A 180 -7.09 -4.43 -1.87
CA ILE A 180 -8.53 -4.65 -2.04
C ILE A 180 -9.33 -3.38 -1.75
N ARG A 181 -8.95 -2.63 -0.71
CA ARG A 181 -9.63 -1.37 -0.35
C ARG A 181 -9.55 -0.33 -1.47
N ILE A 182 -8.40 -0.20 -2.12
CA ILE A 182 -8.21 0.66 -3.30
C ILE A 182 -9.24 0.30 -4.38
N LEU A 183 -9.34 -0.98 -4.73
CA LEU A 183 -10.32 -1.43 -5.73
C LEU A 183 -11.77 -1.07 -5.36
N GLN A 184 -12.13 -1.20 -4.08
CA GLN A 184 -13.46 -0.84 -3.58
C GLN A 184 -13.74 0.65 -3.70
N LEU A 185 -12.79 1.49 -3.28
CA LEU A 185 -12.92 2.95 -3.34
C LEU A 185 -13.05 3.43 -4.78
N LEU A 186 -12.19 2.95 -5.66
CA LEU A 186 -12.19 3.35 -7.07
C LEU A 186 -13.48 2.93 -7.80
N ARG A 187 -14.06 1.75 -7.47
CA ARG A 187 -15.38 1.36 -8.00
C ARG A 187 -16.50 2.24 -7.45
N LYS A 188 -16.51 2.48 -6.13
CA LYS A 188 -17.53 3.31 -5.48
C LYS A 188 -17.55 4.72 -6.05
N GLU A 189 -16.37 5.29 -6.31
CA GLU A 189 -16.24 6.58 -6.96
C GLU A 189 -16.75 6.57 -8.41
N LYS A 190 -16.44 5.52 -9.18
CA LYS A 190 -16.99 5.33 -10.53
C LYS A 190 -18.53 5.30 -10.52
N GLU A 191 -19.14 4.56 -9.59
CA GLU A 191 -20.60 4.51 -9.44
C GLU A 191 -21.20 5.86 -9.04
N ASN A 192 -20.57 6.59 -8.12
CA ASN A 192 -21.01 7.93 -7.71
C ASN A 192 -20.91 8.95 -8.84
N ASN A 193 -19.86 8.89 -9.67
CA ASN A 193 -19.70 9.78 -10.81
C ASN A 193 -20.75 9.51 -11.91
N ILE A 194 -21.12 8.25 -12.13
CA ILE A 194 -22.23 7.89 -13.03
C ILE A 194 -23.54 8.46 -12.49
N ASN A 195 -23.87 8.19 -11.21
CA ASN A 195 -25.13 8.63 -10.60
C ASN A 195 -25.25 10.17 -10.49
N SER A 196 -24.12 10.88 -10.30
CA SER A 196 -24.10 12.36 -10.26
C SER A 196 -24.10 13.00 -11.65
N GLY A 197 -23.63 12.29 -12.68
CA GLY A 197 -23.82 12.66 -14.08
C GLY A 197 -25.31 12.73 -14.47
N ASP A 198 -26.11 11.79 -13.97
CA ASP A 198 -27.56 11.75 -14.17
C ASP A 198 -28.34 12.75 -13.27
N ALA A 199 -27.73 13.23 -12.18
CA ALA A 199 -28.35 14.15 -11.22
C ALA A 199 -27.95 15.63 -11.41
N ASN A 200 -27.22 15.97 -12.48
CA ASN A 200 -26.89 17.37 -12.80
C ASN A 200 -28.08 18.13 -13.38
N ASN A 201 -29.11 18.32 -12.56
CA ASN A 201 -30.07 19.41 -12.68
C ASN A 201 -30.72 19.76 -11.33
N TYR A 202 -29.97 19.80 -10.22
CA TYR A 202 -30.11 20.83 -9.18
C TYR A 202 -29.11 20.60 -8.02
N LYS A 203 -28.35 21.64 -7.67
CA LYS A 203 -27.56 21.82 -6.43
C LYS A 203 -26.27 20.98 -6.29
N LYS A 204 -25.26 21.37 -7.07
CA LYS A 204 -23.86 21.04 -6.82
C LYS A 204 -23.24 22.08 -5.87
N CYS A 205 -22.36 21.60 -4.98
CA CYS A 205 -21.40 22.36 -4.18
C CYS A 205 -21.89 22.98 -2.85
N LYS A 206 -22.26 22.17 -1.83
CA LYS A 206 -21.98 22.54 -0.41
C LYS A 206 -22.12 21.42 0.66
N ALA A 207 -21.75 20.17 0.38
CA ALA A 207 -21.61 19.17 1.44
C ALA A 207 -20.69 18.04 0.97
N ILE A 208 -19.45 18.03 1.45
CA ILE A 208 -18.54 16.89 1.72
C ILE A 208 -17.18 17.55 2.04
N LEU A 209 -17.15 18.36 3.09
CA LEU A 209 -15.88 18.76 3.71
C LEU A 209 -16.00 19.11 5.20
N ASP A 210 -17.21 19.26 5.74
CA ASP A 210 -17.43 19.30 7.18
C ASP A 210 -18.43 18.23 7.60
N ASN A 211 -17.93 17.15 8.22
CA ASN A 211 -18.53 16.53 9.40
C ASN A 211 -17.70 15.31 9.82
N SER A 212 -16.63 15.57 10.53
CA SER A 212 -16.00 14.61 11.45
C SER A 212 -16.33 15.00 12.89
N THR A 213 -17.58 14.89 13.32
CA THR A 213 -17.89 14.70 14.76
C THR A 213 -19.34 14.22 14.95
N ASN A 214 -19.44 13.21 15.82
CA ASN A 214 -20.60 12.66 16.52
C ASN A 214 -21.46 11.57 15.86
N ILE A 215 -21.59 10.51 16.66
CA ILE A 215 -22.38 9.28 16.50
C ILE A 215 -23.50 9.35 17.55
N ASN A 216 -24.67 8.82 17.19
CA ASN A 216 -25.99 8.73 17.88
C ASN A 216 -26.97 9.78 17.32
N GLU A 217 -28.19 9.50 16.87
CA GLU A 217 -29.09 8.34 17.01
C GLU A 217 -30.23 8.42 15.95
N ILE A 218 -31.10 7.41 15.98
CA ILE A 218 -32.23 6.99 15.15
C ILE A 218 -33.33 8.06 14.88
N ASP A 219 -34.02 7.91 13.75
CA ASP A 219 -35.18 8.66 13.22
C ASP A 219 -36.31 9.00 14.22
N ASN A 220 -36.86 10.23 14.11
CA ASN A 220 -38.30 10.54 14.03
C ASN A 220 -38.58 12.05 13.88
N ASP A 221 -39.39 12.39 12.88
CA ASP A 221 -40.40 13.46 12.72
C ASP A 221 -40.31 14.86 13.40
N MET A 222 -40.43 15.88 12.51
CA MET A 222 -41.24 17.12 12.57
C MET A 222 -41.07 18.24 13.63
N TYR A 223 -41.01 19.47 13.08
CA TYR A 223 -41.38 20.82 13.59
C TYR A 223 -40.39 21.71 14.40
N TYR A 224 -39.92 22.75 13.69
CA TYR A 224 -39.75 24.20 14.00
C TYR A 224 -38.87 24.78 15.14
N MET A 225 -38.17 25.84 14.69
CA MET A 225 -37.83 27.13 15.32
C MET A 225 -36.61 27.32 16.24
N ASN A 226 -35.69 28.13 15.69
CA ASN A 226 -35.09 29.38 16.20
C ASN A 226 -34.14 29.44 17.41
N ASN A 227 -33.10 30.24 17.15
CA ASN A 227 -32.44 31.25 17.99
C ASN A 227 -31.21 30.87 18.84
N SER A 228 -30.07 31.36 18.33
CA SER A 228 -29.31 32.52 18.85
C SER A 228 -28.03 32.30 19.67
N THR A 229 -27.10 33.22 19.36
CA THR A 229 -26.03 33.86 20.16
C THR A 229 -24.72 33.12 20.40
N ASP A 230 -23.72 33.50 19.57
CA ASP A 230 -22.63 34.42 19.93
C ASP A 230 -21.75 34.07 21.14
N TYR A 231 -20.43 33.97 20.90
CA TYR A 231 -19.35 34.64 21.64
C TYR A 231 -18.00 34.28 21.00
N GLY A 232 -17.26 35.30 20.58
CA GLY A 232 -15.93 35.19 20.00
C GLY A 232 -14.79 35.14 21.02
N ALA A 233 -13.57 34.95 20.49
CA ALA A 233 -12.31 35.54 20.98
C ALA A 233 -11.14 35.07 20.10
N ASP A 234 -10.83 35.89 19.10
CA ASP A 234 -9.52 36.50 18.80
C ASP A 234 -8.18 35.87 19.26
N ASN A 235 -7.32 35.83 18.24
CA ASN A 235 -5.94 36.35 18.20
C ASN A 235 -4.72 35.45 18.46
N SER A 236 -4.14 35.08 17.32
CA SER A 236 -2.81 35.55 16.86
C SER A 236 -1.55 34.80 17.33
N CYS A 237 -0.80 34.31 16.34
CA CYS A 237 0.64 34.13 16.43
C CYS A 237 1.22 34.39 15.03
N ALA A 238 2.20 35.29 15.01
CA ALA A 238 2.77 35.99 13.88
C ALA A 238 3.52 35.11 12.86
N SER A 239 3.49 35.58 11.62
CA SER A 239 4.40 35.21 10.52
C SER A 239 5.86 35.49 10.83
N THR A 240 6.74 34.63 10.34
CA THR A 240 8.06 35.04 9.84
C THR A 240 8.28 34.43 8.45
N SER A 241 8.70 35.31 7.55
CA SER A 241 8.86 35.15 6.11
C SER A 241 10.09 34.32 5.74
N ALA A 242 9.93 33.39 4.81
CA ALA A 242 11.00 32.98 3.90
C ALA A 242 10.39 32.68 2.52
N THR A 243 10.85 33.46 1.55
CA THR A 243 10.43 33.52 0.15
C THR A 243 10.65 32.18 -0.56
N ILE A 244 9.58 31.53 -1.03
CA ILE A 244 9.65 30.57 -2.14
C ILE A 244 8.56 30.96 -3.13
N ASN A 245 8.99 31.50 -4.26
CA ASN A 245 8.19 31.62 -5.46
C ASN A 245 7.91 30.22 -5.99
N THR A 246 6.67 29.77 -5.90
CA THR A 246 6.13 28.79 -6.85
C THR A 246 4.66 29.11 -7.06
N ILE A 247 4.36 29.68 -8.22
CA ILE A 247 3.01 29.93 -8.69
C ILE A 247 2.38 28.56 -8.93
N VAL A 248 1.64 28.05 -7.94
CA VAL A 248 0.68 26.96 -8.16
C VAL A 248 -0.62 27.63 -8.53
N ASN A 249 -0.88 27.71 -9.83
CA ASN A 249 -2.22 27.98 -10.33
C ASN A 249 -3.12 26.84 -9.84
N GLY A 250 -3.86 27.10 -8.77
CA GLY A 250 -4.97 26.28 -8.34
C GLY A 250 -6.02 26.26 -9.44
N LYS A 251 -5.99 25.20 -10.24
CA LYS A 251 -7.16 24.75 -10.98
C LYS A 251 -7.65 23.49 -10.29
N ASP A 252 -8.84 23.59 -9.71
CA ASP A 252 -9.72 22.47 -9.40
C ASP A 252 -9.69 21.47 -10.56
N GLU A 253 -8.98 20.36 -10.39
CA GLU A 253 -9.12 19.22 -11.29
C GLU A 253 -10.20 18.30 -10.73
N GLY A 254 -11.38 18.45 -11.33
CA GLY A 254 -12.59 17.73 -11.00
C GLY A 254 -12.53 16.22 -11.26
N CYS A 255 -13.56 15.55 -10.75
CA CYS A 255 -13.84 14.12 -10.88
C CYS A 255 -13.55 13.56 -12.29
N TYR A 256 -12.62 12.61 -12.38
CA TYR A 256 -12.40 11.77 -13.57
C TYR A 256 -12.58 10.28 -13.20
N ASN A 257 -12.87 9.39 -14.16
CA ASN A 257 -13.02 7.95 -13.92
C ASN A 257 -11.66 7.30 -13.53
N TYR A 258 -11.38 7.16 -12.23
CA TYR A 258 -10.05 6.79 -11.70
C TYR A 258 -9.57 5.36 -11.99
N LEU A 259 -10.47 4.36 -12.11
CA LEU A 259 -10.06 2.99 -12.45
C LEU A 259 -9.36 2.90 -13.82
N ASP A 260 -9.95 3.55 -14.82
CA ASP A 260 -9.44 3.55 -16.19
C ASP A 260 -8.17 4.42 -16.30
N LYS A 261 -8.04 5.44 -15.43
CA LYS A 261 -6.84 6.29 -15.33
C LYS A 261 -5.61 5.47 -14.90
N LEU A 262 -5.76 4.60 -13.92
CA LEU A 262 -4.67 3.84 -13.31
C LEU A 262 -4.29 2.56 -14.08
N ASN A 263 -5.12 2.15 -15.05
CA ASN A 263 -4.95 0.96 -15.88
C ASN A 263 -4.66 -0.32 -15.05
N ILE A 264 -5.41 -0.53 -13.97
CA ILE A 264 -5.24 -1.69 -13.09
C ILE A 264 -5.76 -2.95 -13.79
N LYS A 265 -4.89 -3.93 -14.01
CA LYS A 265 -5.20 -5.18 -14.72
C LYS A 265 -5.24 -6.41 -13.84
N GLY A 266 -4.77 -6.33 -12.61
CA GLY A 266 -4.89 -7.44 -11.67
C GLY A 266 -4.52 -7.04 -10.25
N CYS A 267 -5.01 -7.80 -9.29
CA CYS A 267 -4.70 -7.62 -7.88
C CYS A 267 -4.34 -8.97 -7.23
N VAL A 268 -3.25 -8.99 -6.48
CA VAL A 268 -2.76 -10.15 -5.76
C VAL A 268 -2.71 -9.83 -4.27
N THR A 269 -3.32 -10.68 -3.46
CA THR A 269 -3.26 -10.56 -2.00
C THR A 269 -2.44 -11.70 -1.41
N LEU A 270 -1.39 -11.37 -0.67
CA LEU A 270 -0.49 -12.31 -0.01
C LEU A 270 -0.78 -12.30 1.48
N ALA A 271 -1.36 -13.38 2.00
CA ALA A 271 -1.79 -13.46 3.40
C ALA A 271 -2.63 -12.23 3.83
N GLY A 272 -3.51 -11.75 2.93
CA GLY A 272 -4.21 -10.47 3.09
C GLY A 272 -5.00 -10.39 4.40
N MET A 273 -4.97 -9.23 5.05
CA MET A 273 -5.65 -9.00 6.33
C MET A 273 -7.16 -8.84 6.15
N MET A 274 -7.83 -9.90 5.71
CA MET A 274 -9.30 -9.95 5.56
C MET A 274 -9.99 -10.19 6.91
N ARG A 275 -9.30 -10.87 7.84
CA ARG A 275 -9.78 -11.14 9.20
C ARG A 275 -8.61 -11.51 10.12
N PHE A 276 -8.59 -10.92 11.31
CA PHE A 276 -7.65 -11.29 12.38
C PHE A 276 -7.88 -12.70 12.90
N LYS A 277 -6.79 -13.37 13.27
CA LYS A 277 -6.85 -14.55 14.15
C LYS A 277 -6.89 -14.06 15.61
N THR A 278 -7.90 -14.48 16.37
CA THR A 278 -8.06 -14.11 17.79
C THR A 278 -8.17 -15.37 18.66
N PRO A 279 -7.62 -15.36 19.90
CA PRO A 279 -7.60 -16.54 20.77
C PRO A 279 -8.98 -17.11 21.11
N LEU A 280 -10.01 -16.24 21.18
CA LEU A 280 -11.35 -16.61 21.65
C LEU A 280 -12.35 -17.04 20.54
N VAL A 281 -11.91 -17.33 19.30
CA VAL A 281 -12.76 -17.79 18.15
C VAL A 281 -13.75 -16.70 17.63
N SER A 282 -14.36 -16.73 16.43
CA SER A 282 -13.90 -16.89 15.02
C SER A 282 -14.96 -16.22 14.11
N GLY A 283 -15.13 -14.90 14.20
CA GLY A 283 -16.07 -14.22 13.31
C GLY A 283 -16.03 -12.70 13.37
N ASN A 284 -16.44 -12.07 12.27
CA ASN A 284 -16.50 -10.61 12.15
C ASN A 284 -17.41 -9.97 13.22
N LYS A 285 -18.43 -10.69 13.72
CA LYS A 285 -19.31 -10.21 14.79
C LYS A 285 -18.55 -9.94 16.09
N THR A 286 -17.70 -10.86 16.54
CA THR A 286 -16.90 -10.68 17.77
C THR A 286 -15.91 -9.52 17.62
N ILE A 287 -15.25 -9.41 16.46
CA ILE A 287 -14.36 -8.28 16.16
C ILE A 287 -15.13 -6.95 16.23
N LYS A 288 -16.31 -6.89 15.60
CA LYS A 288 -17.13 -5.68 15.53
C LYS A 288 -17.75 -5.27 16.86
N TYR A 289 -18.33 -6.21 17.60
CA TYR A 289 -19.17 -5.91 18.77
C TYR A 289 -18.46 -6.05 20.11
N LEU A 290 -17.30 -6.72 20.17
CA LEU A 290 -16.52 -6.87 21.40
C LEU A 290 -15.16 -6.19 21.30
N TYR A 291 -14.29 -6.64 20.39
CA TYR A 291 -12.90 -6.17 20.36
C TYR A 291 -12.76 -4.72 19.91
N LEU A 292 -13.51 -4.28 18.89
CA LEU A 292 -13.41 -2.93 18.38
C LEU A 292 -13.86 -1.87 19.43
N PRO A 293 -15.01 -2.00 20.12
CA PRO A 293 -15.38 -1.07 21.18
C PRO A 293 -14.34 -1.00 22.30
N VAL A 294 -13.77 -2.14 22.71
CA VAL A 294 -12.72 -2.19 23.72
C VAL A 294 -11.45 -1.47 23.23
N ALA A 295 -10.99 -1.75 22.00
CA ALA A 295 -9.82 -1.09 21.42
C ALA A 295 -10.03 0.43 21.29
N LYS A 296 -11.23 0.88 20.89
CA LYS A 296 -11.61 2.30 20.85
C LYS A 296 -11.58 2.93 22.24
N LEU A 297 -12.13 2.26 23.26
CA LEU A 297 -12.09 2.75 24.63
C LEU A 297 -10.64 2.90 25.12
N MET A 298 -9.81 1.87 24.92
CA MET A 298 -8.41 1.88 25.30
C MET A 298 -7.60 2.94 24.54
N SER A 299 -7.95 3.22 23.28
CA SER A 299 -7.32 4.31 22.53
C SER A 299 -7.56 5.70 23.13
N ARG A 300 -8.63 5.87 23.91
CA ARG A 300 -8.96 7.13 24.60
C ARG A 300 -8.44 7.17 26.02
N VAL A 301 -8.59 6.07 26.77
CA VAL A 301 -8.23 5.99 28.20
C VAL A 301 -6.73 5.81 28.38
N ALA A 302 -6.06 5.08 27.48
CA ALA A 302 -4.64 4.77 27.55
C ALA A 302 -3.95 4.98 26.19
N PRO A 303 -3.97 6.21 25.61
CA PRO A 303 -3.49 6.47 24.25
C PRO A 303 -1.99 6.21 24.05
N ARG A 304 -1.21 6.19 25.14
CA ARG A 304 0.23 5.90 25.12
C ARG A 304 0.56 4.42 25.40
N LEU A 305 -0.42 3.62 25.81
CA LEU A 305 -0.19 2.20 26.09
C LEU A 305 0.01 1.45 24.77
N LEU A 306 1.08 0.66 24.71
CA LEU A 306 1.45 -0.13 23.56
C LEU A 306 1.00 -1.57 23.73
N PHE A 307 0.37 -2.10 22.69
CA PHE A 307 -0.01 -3.49 22.58
C PHE A 307 1.05 -4.24 21.77
N SER A 308 1.66 -5.26 22.37
CA SER A 308 2.58 -6.16 21.67
C SER A 308 1.95 -7.53 21.57
N ALA A 309 1.75 -8.01 20.33
CA ALA A 309 1.31 -9.38 20.04
C ALA A 309 2.41 -10.21 19.36
N GLU A 310 3.61 -9.65 19.19
CA GLU A 310 4.69 -10.29 18.41
C GLU A 310 5.22 -11.58 19.05
N THR A 311 4.96 -11.80 20.34
CA THR A 311 5.41 -12.96 21.11
C THR A 311 4.62 -14.25 20.86
N HIS A 312 3.52 -14.21 20.09
CA HIS A 312 2.53 -15.29 20.10
C HIS A 312 2.27 -16.02 18.78
N TYR A 313 2.91 -15.65 17.66
CA TYR A 313 2.68 -16.33 16.37
C TYR A 313 3.91 -17.10 15.88
N LYS A 314 3.68 -18.29 15.33
CA LYS A 314 4.73 -19.19 14.84
C LYS A 314 5.48 -18.53 13.67
N ARG A 315 6.78 -18.39 13.81
CA ARG A 315 7.70 -17.91 12.76
C ARG A 315 8.80 -18.94 12.58
N SER A 316 9.29 -19.13 11.36
CA SER A 316 10.57 -19.81 11.20
C SER A 316 11.68 -19.04 11.90
N LYS A 317 12.77 -19.75 12.27
CA LYS A 317 13.97 -19.11 12.84
C LYS A 317 14.51 -18.02 11.92
N TYR A 318 14.45 -18.25 10.61
CA TYR A 318 14.85 -17.27 9.61
C TYR A 318 14.02 -15.99 9.70
N VAL A 319 12.68 -16.11 9.66
CA VAL A 319 11.78 -14.96 9.77
C VAL A 319 11.92 -14.24 11.10
N ALA A 320 12.11 -14.97 12.21
CA ALA A 320 12.35 -14.36 13.52
C ALA A 320 13.65 -13.52 13.52
N ASN A 321 14.73 -14.04 12.94
CA ASN A 321 16.01 -13.34 12.87
C ASN A 321 15.96 -12.12 11.93
N ILE A 322 15.39 -12.21 10.72
CA ILE A 322 15.27 -11.01 9.86
C ILE A 322 14.50 -9.90 10.57
N CYS A 323 13.45 -10.23 11.36
CA CYS A 323 12.68 -9.24 12.11
C CYS A 323 13.48 -8.65 13.28
N LYS A 324 14.29 -9.45 13.96
CA LYS A 324 15.11 -9.01 15.09
C LYS A 324 16.20 -8.03 14.67
N TYR A 325 16.81 -8.30 13.51
CA TYR A 325 17.99 -7.60 13.03
C TYR A 325 17.68 -6.46 12.05
N ASP A 326 16.42 -6.35 11.59
CA ASP A 326 16.04 -5.31 10.64
C ASP A 326 16.25 -3.90 11.20
N LYS A 327 16.85 -3.03 10.38
CA LYS A 327 17.27 -1.68 10.79
C LYS A 327 16.10 -0.74 11.06
N PHE A 328 14.98 -0.92 10.37
CA PHE A 328 13.85 0.02 10.42
C PHE A 328 12.67 -0.50 11.24
N ARG A 329 12.65 -1.81 11.49
CA ARG A 329 11.64 -2.43 12.34
C ARG A 329 11.86 -2.04 13.80
N ASN A 330 10.77 -1.65 14.44
CA ASN A 330 10.72 -1.46 15.87
C ASN A 330 9.95 -2.61 16.51
N ASN A 331 10.54 -3.28 17.49
CA ASN A 331 9.90 -4.37 18.23
C ASN A 331 9.00 -3.86 19.36
N SER A 332 8.84 -2.54 19.52
CA SER A 332 7.82 -1.97 20.40
C SER A 332 6.40 -2.34 19.94
N GLY A 333 5.46 -2.37 20.86
CA GLY A 333 4.05 -2.55 20.52
C GLY A 333 3.47 -1.42 19.66
N VAL A 334 2.25 -1.60 19.19
CA VAL A 334 1.44 -0.60 18.46
C VAL A 334 0.45 0.05 19.41
N LYS A 335 0.00 1.29 19.14
CA LYS A 335 -1.03 1.92 19.97
C LYS A 335 -2.38 1.24 19.76
N PHE A 336 -3.24 1.29 20.77
CA PHE A 336 -4.63 0.85 20.63
C PHE A 336 -5.40 1.60 19.53
N LYS A 337 -5.01 2.84 19.21
CA LYS A 337 -5.55 3.56 18.06
C LYS A 337 -5.30 2.79 16.75
N CYS A 338 -4.05 2.44 16.46
CA CYS A 338 -3.66 1.65 15.30
C CYS A 338 -4.42 0.31 15.23
N ILE A 339 -4.50 -0.42 16.36
CA ILE A 339 -5.29 -1.68 16.42
C ILE A 339 -6.75 -1.45 16.05
N SER A 340 -7.36 -0.39 16.61
CA SER A 340 -8.76 -0.08 16.34
C SER A 340 -8.99 0.28 14.88
N GLU A 341 -8.04 0.98 14.23
CA GLU A 341 -8.08 1.28 12.80
C GLU A 341 -7.95 0.03 11.94
N LEU A 342 -7.06 -0.90 12.29
CA LEU A 342 -6.97 -2.16 11.55
C LEU A 342 -8.25 -2.99 11.71
N MET A 343 -8.84 -3.05 12.90
CA MET A 343 -10.13 -3.72 13.12
C MET A 343 -11.24 -3.08 12.29
N LYS A 344 -11.34 -1.75 12.29
CA LYS A 344 -12.28 -1.01 11.42
C LYS A 344 -12.04 -1.36 9.97
N ALA A 345 -10.80 -1.37 9.50
CA ALA A 345 -10.45 -1.68 8.12
C ALA A 345 -10.96 -3.06 7.71
N THR A 346 -10.76 -4.11 8.53
CA THR A 346 -11.31 -5.44 8.24
C THR A 346 -12.83 -5.43 8.15
N ILE A 347 -13.53 -4.71 9.03
CA ILE A 347 -14.99 -4.63 9.01
C ILE A 347 -15.47 -3.90 7.74
N THR A 348 -14.89 -2.74 7.45
CA THR A 348 -15.20 -1.93 6.28
C THR A 348 -14.97 -2.71 4.99
N LEU A 349 -13.88 -3.46 4.89
CA LEU A 349 -13.57 -4.30 3.73
C LEU A 349 -14.69 -5.31 3.43
N HIS A 350 -15.25 -5.95 4.47
CA HIS A 350 -16.37 -6.89 4.33
C HIS A 350 -17.71 -6.18 4.07
N CYS A 351 -17.94 -4.99 4.65
CA CYS A 351 -19.13 -4.19 4.37
C CYS A 351 -19.18 -3.74 2.91
N ASP A 352 -18.03 -3.35 2.36
CA ASP A 352 -17.91 -2.81 1.01
C ASP A 352 -17.64 -3.88 -0.05
N ILE A 353 -17.89 -5.17 0.26
CA ILE A 353 -17.66 -6.29 -0.66
C ILE A 353 -18.46 -6.17 -1.98
N ASN A 354 -19.60 -5.47 -1.95
CA ASN A 354 -20.41 -5.21 -3.15
C ASN A 354 -19.75 -4.21 -4.11
N TYR A 355 -18.80 -3.40 -3.61
CA TYR A 355 -17.99 -2.47 -4.39
C TYR A 355 -16.71 -3.12 -4.95
N MET A 356 -16.58 -4.45 -4.98
CA MET A 356 -15.46 -5.10 -5.67
C MET A 356 -15.60 -5.00 -7.20
N PRO A 357 -14.60 -4.56 -7.98
CA PRO A 357 -14.68 -4.52 -9.45
C PRO A 357 -14.95 -5.91 -10.04
N GLN A 358 -15.92 -6.01 -10.94
CA GLN A 358 -16.30 -7.30 -11.52
C GLN A 358 -15.27 -7.84 -12.53
N ASN A 359 -14.57 -6.94 -13.23
CA ASN A 359 -13.72 -7.26 -14.37
C ASN A 359 -12.21 -7.20 -14.06
N ILE A 360 -11.80 -6.90 -12.82
CA ILE A 360 -10.38 -6.93 -12.44
C ILE A 360 -10.10 -8.30 -11.81
N PRO A 361 -9.26 -9.15 -12.43
CA PRO A 361 -8.89 -10.43 -11.87
C PRO A 361 -8.21 -10.31 -10.50
N ILE A 362 -8.53 -11.23 -9.58
CA ILE A 362 -7.92 -11.25 -8.25
C ILE A 362 -7.36 -12.62 -7.90
N LEU A 363 -6.08 -12.66 -7.52
CA LEU A 363 -5.43 -13.83 -6.95
C LEU A 363 -5.30 -13.66 -5.43
N PHE A 364 -5.88 -14.58 -4.68
CA PHE A 364 -5.67 -14.69 -3.24
C PHE A 364 -4.64 -15.79 -3.00
N VAL A 365 -3.53 -15.47 -2.33
CA VAL A 365 -2.53 -16.42 -1.88
C VAL A 365 -2.53 -16.42 -0.36
N HIS A 366 -2.82 -17.55 0.28
CA HIS A 366 -2.90 -17.60 1.74
C HIS A 366 -2.47 -18.96 2.28
N SER A 367 -1.63 -18.96 3.32
CA SER A 367 -1.25 -20.18 4.04
C SER A 367 -2.35 -20.69 4.98
N LYS A 368 -2.59 -22.00 5.02
CA LYS A 368 -3.48 -22.60 6.04
C LYS A 368 -2.93 -22.44 7.46
N ASP A 369 -1.61 -22.38 7.59
CA ASP A 369 -0.87 -22.30 8.85
C ASP A 369 -0.62 -20.87 9.33
N ASP A 370 -1.26 -19.88 8.69
CA ASP A 370 -1.16 -18.47 9.10
C ASP A 370 -1.81 -18.25 10.48
N ASP A 371 -0.97 -17.85 11.44
CA ASP A 371 -1.34 -17.56 12.82
C ASP A 371 -1.70 -16.09 13.09
N VAL A 372 -1.56 -15.21 12.10
CA VAL A 372 -1.84 -13.78 12.22
C VAL A 372 -3.13 -13.43 11.47
N CYS A 373 -3.17 -13.72 10.17
CA CYS A 373 -4.32 -13.47 9.32
C CYS A 373 -5.05 -14.79 9.04
N CYS A 374 -6.34 -14.84 9.33
CA CYS A 374 -7.07 -16.09 9.28
C CYS A 374 -7.35 -16.53 7.84
N TYR A 375 -6.80 -17.67 7.41
CA TYR A 375 -7.08 -18.31 6.11
C TYR A 375 -8.59 -18.42 5.82
N LYS A 376 -9.38 -18.90 6.80
CA LYS A 376 -10.86 -19.00 6.67
C LYS A 376 -11.52 -17.64 6.40
N GLY A 377 -10.92 -16.55 6.89
CA GLY A 377 -11.34 -15.19 6.59
C GLY A 377 -11.19 -14.85 5.11
N THR A 378 -10.01 -15.13 4.55
CA THR A 378 -9.72 -14.95 3.12
C THR A 378 -10.59 -15.84 2.25
N ALA A 379 -10.71 -17.13 2.57
CA ALA A 379 -11.59 -18.05 1.84
C ALA A 379 -13.06 -17.59 1.85
N SER A 380 -13.57 -17.12 3.00
CA SER A 380 -14.92 -16.56 3.07
C SER A 380 -15.07 -15.28 2.26
N PHE A 381 -14.06 -14.41 2.24
CA PHE A 381 -14.08 -13.16 1.47
C PHE A 381 -14.07 -13.46 -0.03
N HIS A 382 -13.14 -14.31 -0.48
CA HIS A 382 -13.05 -14.83 -1.84
C HIS A 382 -14.40 -15.36 -2.32
N ASN A 383 -15.05 -16.23 -1.55
CA ASN A 383 -16.32 -16.84 -1.96
C ASN A 383 -17.44 -15.82 -2.12
N LYS A 384 -17.50 -14.80 -1.26
CA LYS A 384 -18.55 -13.77 -1.29
C LYS A 384 -18.31 -12.66 -2.31
N ALA A 385 -17.06 -12.39 -2.69
CA ALA A 385 -16.72 -11.32 -3.62
C ALA A 385 -17.29 -11.62 -5.02
N LYS A 386 -18.07 -10.69 -5.61
CA LYS A 386 -18.67 -10.83 -6.94
C LYS A 386 -17.71 -10.37 -8.04
N VAL A 387 -16.60 -11.08 -8.18
CA VAL A 387 -15.57 -10.85 -9.22
C VAL A 387 -15.60 -12.01 -10.21
N LYS A 388 -15.57 -11.72 -11.52
CA LYS A 388 -15.69 -12.73 -12.58
C LYS A 388 -14.52 -13.71 -12.59
N LYS A 389 -13.29 -13.18 -12.59
CA LYS A 389 -12.04 -13.96 -12.58
C LYS A 389 -11.41 -13.82 -11.18
N LYS A 390 -11.53 -14.85 -10.34
CA LYS A 390 -10.88 -14.88 -9.02
C LYS A 390 -10.36 -16.28 -8.71
N GLU A 391 -9.19 -16.35 -8.08
CA GLU A 391 -8.53 -17.60 -7.70
C GLU A 391 -8.08 -17.53 -6.24
N LEU A 392 -8.18 -18.64 -5.52
CA LEU A 392 -7.57 -18.82 -4.19
C LEU A 392 -6.50 -19.90 -4.27
N HIS A 393 -5.25 -19.48 -4.29
CA HIS A 393 -4.08 -20.35 -4.17
C HIS A 393 -3.76 -20.57 -2.69
N THR A 394 -3.86 -21.83 -2.27
CA THR A 394 -3.59 -22.21 -0.88
C THR A 394 -2.15 -22.67 -0.75
N VAL A 395 -1.47 -22.16 0.27
CA VAL A 395 -0.12 -22.56 0.65
C VAL A 395 -0.20 -23.40 1.92
N ASP A 396 0.60 -24.45 1.99
CA ASP A 396 0.73 -25.30 3.18
C ASP A 396 2.15 -25.15 3.76
N ASP A 397 2.34 -25.45 5.04
CA ASP A 397 3.64 -25.47 5.73
C ASP A 397 4.40 -24.12 5.78
N MET A 398 3.68 -22.99 5.66
CA MET A 398 4.27 -21.63 5.77
C MET A 398 3.57 -20.77 6.81
N GLY A 399 4.34 -19.92 7.51
CA GLY A 399 3.78 -18.92 8.43
C GLY A 399 3.13 -17.73 7.73
N HIS A 400 2.91 -16.65 8.48
CA HIS A 400 2.31 -15.41 7.94
C HIS A 400 3.20 -14.68 6.91
N ALA A 401 4.52 -14.76 7.08
CA ALA A 401 5.49 -14.04 6.25
C ALA A 401 5.82 -14.81 4.97
N ILE A 402 4.80 -15.16 4.17
CA ILE A 402 4.94 -16.05 2.99
C ILE A 402 5.89 -15.51 1.91
N THR A 403 6.29 -14.24 1.95
CA THR A 403 7.30 -13.64 1.06
C THR A 403 8.74 -13.89 1.52
N SER A 404 8.93 -14.37 2.75
CA SER A 404 10.25 -14.59 3.37
C SER A 404 10.46 -16.02 3.88
N GLU A 405 9.40 -16.81 4.01
CA GLU A 405 9.50 -18.23 4.37
C GLU A 405 10.18 -19.03 3.23
N SER A 406 10.79 -20.17 3.59
CA SER A 406 11.39 -21.07 2.60
C SER A 406 10.34 -21.62 1.63
N GLY A 407 10.61 -21.56 0.32
CA GLY A 407 9.66 -21.96 -0.74
C GLY A 407 8.81 -20.80 -1.26
N ASN A 408 9.05 -19.56 -0.80
CA ASN A 408 8.37 -18.37 -1.34
C ASN A 408 8.58 -18.18 -2.86
N GLU A 409 9.64 -18.78 -3.42
CA GLU A 409 9.93 -18.76 -4.84
C GLU A 409 8.82 -19.42 -5.68
N ASP A 410 8.18 -20.48 -5.17
CA ASP A 410 7.06 -21.16 -5.86
C ASP A 410 5.81 -20.28 -5.88
N ILE A 411 5.58 -19.53 -4.80
CA ILE A 411 4.49 -18.54 -4.73
C ILE A 411 4.74 -17.43 -5.75
N LEU A 412 5.95 -16.89 -5.78
CA LEU A 412 6.35 -15.86 -6.74
C LEU A 412 6.19 -16.35 -8.18
N LYS A 413 6.62 -17.58 -8.47
CA LYS A 413 6.44 -18.20 -9.79
C LYS A 413 4.95 -18.27 -10.17
N LYS A 414 4.10 -18.78 -9.26
CA LYS A 414 2.64 -18.83 -9.49
C LYS A 414 2.05 -17.45 -9.77
N ILE A 415 2.52 -16.40 -9.10
CA ILE A 415 2.07 -15.03 -9.33
C ILE A 415 2.49 -14.52 -10.71
N ILE A 416 3.74 -14.73 -11.11
CA ILE A 416 4.26 -14.33 -12.42
C ILE A 416 3.48 -15.04 -13.53
N ASP A 417 3.29 -16.36 -13.40
CA ASP A 417 2.51 -17.16 -14.35
C ASP A 417 1.06 -16.63 -14.44
N TRP A 418 0.42 -16.35 -13.30
CA TRP A 418 -0.93 -15.80 -13.25
C TRP A 418 -1.04 -14.41 -13.90
N ILE A 419 -0.07 -13.52 -13.68
CA ILE A 419 -0.03 -12.20 -14.31
C ILE A 419 0.11 -12.33 -15.84
N SER A 420 0.95 -13.26 -16.31
CA SER A 420 1.12 -13.56 -17.74
C SER A 420 -0.18 -14.04 -18.39
N ASP A 421 -0.92 -14.94 -17.72
CA ASP A 421 -2.22 -15.44 -18.18
C ASP A 421 -3.28 -14.33 -18.24
N VAL A 422 -3.33 -13.46 -17.22
CA VAL A 422 -4.24 -12.31 -17.21
C VAL A 422 -3.96 -11.38 -18.38
N ARG A 423 -2.68 -11.09 -18.65
CA ARG A 423 -2.27 -10.20 -19.74
C ARG A 423 -2.61 -10.78 -21.12
N SER A 424 -2.33 -12.06 -21.33
CA SER A 424 -2.59 -12.72 -22.62
C SER A 424 -4.07 -12.74 -22.97
N ASN A 425 -4.94 -12.93 -21.97
CA ASN A 425 -6.39 -12.87 -22.16
C ASN A 425 -6.89 -11.45 -22.48
N ASP A 426 -6.29 -10.43 -21.86
CA ASP A 426 -6.62 -9.03 -22.13
C ASP A 426 -6.21 -8.59 -23.56
N GLU A 427 -5.10 -9.11 -24.09
CA GLU A 427 -4.67 -8.84 -25.47
C GLU A 427 -5.66 -9.45 -26.48
N ASN A 428 -6.07 -10.70 -26.28
CA ASN A 428 -7.06 -11.38 -27.13
C ASN A 428 -8.46 -10.70 -27.12
N GLU A 429 -8.91 -10.18 -25.97
CA GLU A 429 -10.19 -9.45 -25.87
C GLU A 429 -10.17 -8.09 -26.62
N ASN A 430 -9.00 -7.52 -26.91
CA ASN A 430 -8.87 -6.26 -27.66
C ASN A 430 -8.69 -6.45 -29.18
N GLU A 431 -8.42 -7.68 -29.63
CA GLU A 431 -8.25 -8.04 -31.06
C GLU A 431 -9.54 -8.57 -31.71
N MET A 432 -10.58 -8.84 -30.91
CA MET A 432 -11.94 -9.17 -31.35
C MET A 432 -12.86 -7.95 -31.33
#